data_AF-A0A2D7XWR8-F1
#
_entry.id   AF-A0A2D7XWR8-F1
#
_cell.length_a   1.000
_cell.length_b   1.000
_cell.length_c   1.000
_cell.angle_alpha   90.00
_cell.angle_beta   90.00
_cell.angle_gamma   90.00
#
_symmetry.space_group_name_H-M   'P 1'
#
loop_
_entity.id
_entity.type
_entity.pdbx_description
1 polymer ?
#
loop_
_entity_poly.entity_id
_entity_poly.type
_entity_poly.pdbx_seq_one_letter_code
_entity_poly.pdbx_strand_id
1 'polypeptide(L)'
;MLVSPVLLSACGGGGGASGANGEKRFVAACTSKTNMPQDLCECVAKKARNDLSKDGFAMLLATLEDDRATADALRRSMKLEEVTQAGMFMATGPAACARG
;
A
#
# COMPACT_ATOMS: atom_id res chain seq x y z
N MET A 1 -47.51 -11.62 25.96
CA MET A 1 -46.16 -11.89 26.49
C MET A 1 -45.35 -12.53 25.36
N LEU A 2 -44.42 -11.78 24.75
CA LEU A 2 -43.52 -12.29 23.71
C LEU A 2 -42.09 -12.08 24.20
N VAL A 3 -41.40 -13.20 24.41
CA VAL A 3 -40.00 -13.31 24.77
C VAL A 3 -39.24 -13.67 23.50
N SER A 4 -38.23 -12.90 23.13
CA SER A 4 -37.19 -13.33 22.20
C SER A 4 -35.90 -12.53 22.43
N PRO A 5 -34.90 -13.13 23.11
CA PRO A 5 -33.54 -12.62 23.18
C PRO A 5 -32.73 -13.26 22.05
N VAL A 6 -32.41 -12.50 20.99
CA VAL A 6 -31.39 -12.92 20.02
C VAL A 6 -30.11 -12.17 20.35
N LEU A 7 -29.22 -12.91 21.01
CA LEU A 7 -27.81 -12.61 21.20
C LEU A 7 -27.14 -12.45 19.82
N LEU A 8 -26.66 -11.24 19.50
CA LEU A 8 -25.77 -11.02 18.37
C LEU A 8 -24.32 -10.99 18.87
N SER A 9 -23.74 -12.17 19.07
CA SER A 9 -22.29 -12.34 19.08
C SER A 9 -21.84 -12.54 17.63
N ALA A 10 -21.06 -11.60 17.10
CA ALA A 10 -20.23 -11.85 15.94
C ALA A 10 -18.85 -11.22 16.18
N CYS A 11 -17.91 -12.06 16.61
CA CYS A 11 -16.49 -11.83 16.40
C CYS A 11 -16.21 -11.67 14.91
N GLY A 12 -15.44 -10.63 14.58
CA GLY A 12 -14.85 -10.40 13.26
C GLY A 12 -14.03 -9.11 13.35
N GLY A 13 -12.85 -9.11 13.96
CA GLY A 13 -11.73 -9.84 13.38
C GLY A 13 -11.30 -9.25 12.02
N GLY A 14 -11.55 -7.96 11.76
CA GLY A 14 -11.12 -7.27 10.53
C GLY A 14 -9.64 -6.89 10.50
N GLY A 15 -8.76 -7.66 11.17
CA GLY A 15 -7.31 -7.49 11.11
C GLY A 15 -6.75 -8.34 9.98
N GLY A 16 -6.65 -7.82 8.76
CA GLY A 16 -5.95 -8.53 7.67
C GLY A 16 -6.29 -8.11 6.25
N ALA A 17 -7.44 -7.47 6.02
CA ALA A 17 -7.88 -7.09 4.67
C ALA A 17 -7.10 -5.90 4.07
N SER A 18 -6.50 -5.03 4.88
CA SER A 18 -5.81 -3.84 4.34
C SER A 18 -4.46 -4.15 3.68
N GLY A 19 -3.79 -5.25 4.06
CA GLY A 19 -2.48 -5.59 3.52
C GLY A 19 -2.54 -6.25 2.13
N ALA A 20 -3.39 -7.26 1.96
CA ALA A 20 -3.53 -7.97 0.69
C ALA A 20 -4.24 -7.13 -0.38
N ASN A 21 -5.20 -6.28 0.02
CA ASN A 21 -5.88 -5.39 -0.92
C ASN A 21 -4.99 -4.21 -1.34
N GLY A 22 -4.13 -3.71 -0.43
CA GLY A 22 -3.16 -2.65 -0.75
C GLY A 22 -2.15 -3.10 -1.80
N GLU A 23 -1.62 -4.32 -1.67
CA GLU A 23 -0.69 -4.91 -2.64
C GLU A 23 -1.33 -5.10 -4.02
N LYS A 24 -2.55 -5.67 -4.08
CA LYS A 24 -3.30 -5.81 -5.33
C LYS A 24 -3.59 -4.47 -6.00
N ARG A 25 -4.01 -3.48 -5.21
CA ARG A 25 -4.28 -2.12 -5.69
C ARG A 25 -3.01 -1.45 -6.22
N PHE A 26 -1.88 -1.67 -5.56
CA PHE A 26 -0.56 -1.22 -6.02
C PHE A 26 -0.19 -1.85 -7.35
N VAL A 27 -0.31 -3.17 -7.50
CA VAL A 27 0.02 -3.87 -8.75
C VAL A 27 -0.86 -3.36 -9.90
N ALA A 28 -2.16 -3.17 -9.66
CA ALA A 28 -3.08 -2.62 -10.64
C ALA A 28 -2.71 -1.17 -11.04
N ALA A 29 -2.38 -0.31 -10.07
CA ALA A 29 -1.96 1.07 -10.34
C ALA A 29 -0.62 1.10 -11.09
N CYS A 30 0.36 0.32 -10.65
CA CYS A 30 1.68 0.19 -11.26
C CYS A 30 1.58 -0.24 -12.73
N THR A 31 0.93 -1.37 -13.00
CA THR A 31 0.75 -1.89 -14.37
C THR A 31 0.02 -0.91 -15.29
N SER A 32 -0.98 -0.19 -14.76
CA SER A 32 -1.75 0.79 -15.51
C SER A 32 -1.00 2.09 -15.81
N LYS A 33 0.05 2.41 -15.05
CA LYS A 33 0.67 3.76 -15.05
C LYS A 33 2.12 3.78 -15.51
N THR A 34 2.86 2.69 -15.37
CA THR A 34 4.31 2.68 -15.60
C THR A 34 4.76 1.80 -16.76
N ASN A 35 3.83 1.17 -17.52
CA ASN A 35 4.12 0.16 -18.55
C ASN A 35 5.02 -0.99 -18.06
N MET A 36 5.11 -1.19 -16.74
CA MET A 36 5.86 -2.31 -16.17
C MET A 36 5.05 -3.60 -16.28
N PRO A 37 5.69 -4.74 -16.56
CA PRO A 37 5.03 -6.03 -16.54
C PRO A 37 4.58 -6.36 -15.11
N GLN A 38 3.55 -7.20 -15.01
CA GLN A 38 2.85 -7.46 -13.75
C GLN A 38 3.77 -8.06 -12.68
N ASP A 39 4.66 -8.98 -13.06
CA ASP A 39 5.67 -9.61 -12.20
C ASP A 39 6.61 -8.59 -11.53
N LEU A 40 7.06 -7.57 -12.29
CA LEU A 40 7.85 -6.48 -11.73
C LEU A 40 7.04 -5.63 -10.77
N CYS A 41 5.78 -5.31 -11.11
CA CYS A 41 4.89 -4.58 -10.21
C CYS A 41 4.60 -5.35 -8.92
N GLU A 42 4.44 -6.67 -8.97
CA GLU A 42 4.29 -7.54 -7.80
C GLU A 42 5.55 -7.53 -6.93
N CYS A 43 6.73 -7.61 -7.54
CA CYS A 43 8.00 -7.48 -6.82
C CYS A 43 8.10 -6.12 -6.10
N VAL A 44 7.81 -5.02 -6.82
CA VAL A 44 7.88 -3.67 -6.25
C VAL A 44 6.85 -3.50 -5.12
N ALA A 45 5.62 -3.99 -5.29
CA ALA A 45 4.59 -3.92 -4.26
C ALA A 45 5.01 -4.66 -2.98
N LYS A 46 5.51 -5.89 -3.13
CA LYS A 46 5.99 -6.72 -2.01
C LYS A 46 7.19 -6.08 -1.32
N LYS A 47 8.14 -5.55 -2.08
CA LYS A 47 9.33 -4.90 -1.55
C LYS A 47 8.98 -3.58 -0.84
N ALA A 48 8.10 -2.76 -1.41
CA ALA A 48 7.61 -1.54 -0.80
C ALA A 48 6.94 -1.83 0.54
N ARG A 49 6.13 -2.89 0.61
CA ARG A 49 5.41 -3.29 1.83
C ARG A 49 6.34 -3.80 2.93
N ASN A 50 7.45 -4.43 2.56
CA ASN A 50 8.43 -4.95 3.51
C ASN A 50 9.40 -3.88 3.99
N ASP A 51 9.84 -3.02 3.07
CA ASP A 51 10.91 -2.06 3.34
C ASP A 51 10.37 -0.74 3.90
N LEU A 52 9.14 -0.34 3.57
CA LEU A 52 8.56 0.94 3.98
C LEU A 52 7.58 0.80 5.16
N SER A 53 7.36 1.91 5.85
CA SER A 53 6.27 2.01 6.81
C SER A 53 4.90 1.96 6.09
N LYS A 54 3.83 1.77 6.86
CA LYS A 54 2.46 1.74 6.32
C LYS A 54 2.11 3.02 5.56
N ASP A 55 2.51 4.17 6.09
CA ASP A 55 2.27 5.47 5.49
C ASP A 55 3.17 5.69 4.26
N GLY A 56 4.41 5.17 4.27
CA GLY A 56 5.29 5.18 3.11
C GLY A 56 4.72 4.37 1.94
N PHE A 57 4.19 3.17 2.23
CA PHE A 57 3.50 2.35 1.23
C PHE A 57 2.24 3.05 0.70
N ALA A 58 1.42 3.62 1.59
CA ALA A 58 0.22 4.35 1.21
C ALA A 58 0.55 5.59 0.36
N MET A 59 1.65 6.29 0.66
CA MET A 59 2.09 7.47 -0.10
C MET A 59 2.53 7.07 -1.51
N LEU A 60 3.28 5.98 -1.67
CA LEU A 60 3.64 5.47 -2.99
C LEU A 60 2.40 5.04 -3.79
N LEU A 61 1.44 4.36 -3.15
CA LEU A 61 0.21 3.96 -3.82
C LEU A 61 -0.56 5.18 -4.31
N ALA A 62 -0.75 6.19 -3.45
CA ALA A 62 -1.39 7.45 -3.82
C ALA A 62 -0.65 8.15 -4.97
N THR A 63 0.68 8.10 -4.98
CA THR A 63 1.51 8.66 -6.07
C THR A 63 1.28 7.93 -7.39
N LEU A 64 1.22 6.59 -7.39
CA LEU A 64 0.91 5.80 -8.58
C LEU A 64 -0.51 6.07 -9.10
N GLU A 65 -1.47 6.30 -8.20
CA GLU A 65 -2.84 6.62 -8.55
C GLU A 65 -3.03 8.09 -9.01
N ASP A 66 -1.96 8.89 -8.98
CA ASP A 66 -1.97 10.35 -9.20
C ASP A 66 -2.87 11.11 -8.19
N ASP A 67 -3.12 10.51 -7.03
CA ASP A 67 -3.79 11.14 -5.89
C ASP A 67 -2.79 11.98 -5.08
N ARG A 68 -2.44 13.13 -5.65
CA ARG A 68 -1.46 14.06 -5.07
C ARG A 68 -1.92 14.63 -3.73
N ALA A 69 -3.22 14.82 -3.53
CA ALA A 69 -3.75 15.34 -2.28
C ALA A 69 -3.50 14.37 -1.13
N THR A 70 -3.77 13.07 -1.34
CA THR A 70 -3.47 12.03 -0.35
C THR A 70 -1.97 11.84 -0.17
N ALA A 71 -1.19 11.82 -1.26
CA ALA A 71 0.27 11.69 -1.18
C ALA A 71 0.91 12.84 -0.37
N ASP A 72 0.48 14.08 -0.59
CA ASP A 72 0.98 15.25 0.15
C ASP A 72 0.56 15.22 1.62
N ALA A 73 -0.67 14.79 1.92
CA ALA A 73 -1.14 14.65 3.29
C ALA A 73 -0.30 13.61 4.06
N LEU A 74 -0.07 12.45 3.45
CA LEU A 74 0.76 11.38 4.02
C LEU A 74 2.22 11.83 4.18
N ARG A 75 2.76 12.55 3.21
CA ARG A 75 4.13 13.09 3.29
C ARG A 75 4.32 14.06 4.47
N ARG A 76 3.30 14.85 4.79
CA ARG A 76 3.33 15.78 5.94
C ARG A 76 3.14 15.10 7.29
N SER A 77 2.49 13.94 7.33
CA SER A 77 2.29 13.18 8.58
C SER A 77 3.46 12.25 8.92
N MET A 78 4.27 11.87 7.92
CA MET A 78 5.43 11.02 8.11
C MET A 78 6.63 11.76 8.72
N LYS A 79 7.50 11.01 9.40
CA LYS A 79 8.82 11.51 9.82
C LYS A 79 9.72 11.75 8.61
N LEU A 80 10.68 12.65 8.74
CA LEU A 80 11.65 12.96 7.68
C LEU A 80 12.39 11.70 7.17
N GLU A 81 12.73 10.80 8.08
CA GLU A 81 13.38 9.51 7.77
C GLU A 81 12.50 8.63 6.89
N GLU A 82 11.21 8.53 7.19
CA GLU A 82 10.24 7.73 6.41
C GLU A 82 10.01 8.34 5.01
N VAL A 83 9.89 9.66 4.92
CA VAL A 83 9.78 10.38 3.64
C VAL A 83 11.03 10.13 2.79
N THR A 84 12.21 10.20 3.40
CA THR A 84 13.49 9.96 2.72
C THR A 84 13.57 8.53 2.23
N GLN A 85 13.21 7.55 3.07
CA GLN A 85 13.21 6.14 2.70
C GLN A 85 12.23 5.84 1.56
N ALA A 86 11.01 6.38 1.61
CA ALA A 86 10.02 6.23 0.54
C ALA A 86 10.49 6.89 -0.78
N GLY A 87 11.15 8.05 -0.70
CA GLY A 87 11.77 8.70 -1.86
C GLY A 87 12.89 7.86 -2.47
N MET A 88 13.79 7.32 -1.64
CA MET A 88 14.86 6.42 -2.09
C MET A 88 14.30 5.14 -2.72
N PHE A 89 13.22 4.61 -2.16
CA PHE A 89 12.54 3.45 -2.72
C PHE A 89 11.95 3.75 -4.11
N MET A 90 11.32 4.91 -4.32
CA MET A 90 10.84 5.29 -5.67
C MET A 90 11.97 5.37 -6.70
N ALA A 91 13.16 5.82 -6.29
CA ALA A 91 14.30 5.92 -7.19
C ALA A 91 14.97 4.56 -7.50
N THR A 92 14.97 3.62 -6.54
CA THR A 92 15.80 2.39 -6.62
C THR A 92 15.01 1.09 -6.62
N GLY A 93 13.78 1.10 -6.11
CA GLY A 93 12.91 -0.07 -5.94
C GLY A 93 12.63 -0.81 -7.25
N PRO A 94 12.19 -0.13 -8.32
CA PRO A 94 11.97 -0.77 -9.62
C PRO A 94 13.25 -1.43 -10.18
N ALA A 95 14.38 -0.74 -10.08
CA ALA A 95 15.67 -1.25 -10.55
C ALA A 95 16.16 -2.46 -9.73
N ALA A 96 15.85 -2.50 -8.44
CA ALA A 96 16.15 -3.66 -7.59
C ALA A 96 15.33 -4.90 -8.00
N CYS A 97 14.08 -4.70 -8.43
CA CYS A 97 13.23 -5.77 -8.94
C CYS A 97 13.57 -6.22 -10.36
N ALA A 98 14.03 -5.32 -11.22
CA ALA A 98 14.42 -5.66 -12.60
C ALA A 98 15.77 -6.42 -12.70
N ARG A 99 16.52 -6.52 -11.62
CA ARG A 99 17.83 -7.22 -11.55
C ARG A 99 17.77 -8.58 -10.87
N GLY A 100 16.62 -8.95 -10.29
CA GLY A 100 16.37 -10.25 -9.66
C GLY A 100 15.65 -11.19 -10.60
#